data_AF-A0AA39UJ72-F1
#
_entry.id   AF-A0AA39UJ72-F1
#
_cell.length_a   1.000
_cell.length_b   1.000
_cell.length_c   1.000
_cell.angle_alpha   90.00
_cell.angle_beta   90.00
_cell.angle_gamma   90.00
#
_symmetry.space_group_name_H-M   'P 1'
#
loop_
_entity.id
_entity.type
_entity.pdbx_description
1 polymer ?
#
loop_
_entity_poly.entity_id
_entity_poly.type
_entity_poly.pdbx_seq_one_letter_code
_entity_poly.pdbx_strand_id
1 'polypeptide(L)'
;MSTEEPETRVRPRLAPPTRRGMFGLLMGTLKKAEREDKERNASDAAKKRMKLEARLQTTTVRKAEDARKDKLTANRKEEELQLRDSVIKYRRSRLPILANFLLTSDVVPQDQDEDQIPSFPNALSNPPRSHPPPLYYLPTVLLPSQEAFISARRTAVKDAAETEWQLFHAERAQGIEDVKTLRLKVEEAKKSQGEPMDEDAEDVGNKRTEDKKEDGEGRTEGNVETKMDTDEPEGKKDDSGEKEKEEPMQADDDEAVEY
;
A
#
# COMPACT_ATOMS: atom_id res chain seq x y z
N MET A 1 -89.94 -81.10 22.65
CA MET A 1 -89.53 -80.04 23.59
C MET A 1 -88.08 -80.28 23.93
N SER A 2 -87.23 -79.29 23.71
CA SER A 2 -86.00 -78.96 24.46
C SER A 2 -85.40 -77.74 23.75
N THR A 3 -85.33 -76.63 24.47
CA THR A 3 -84.84 -75.33 23.98
C THR A 3 -83.52 -75.03 24.67
N GLU A 4 -82.47 -74.75 23.91
CA GLU A 4 -81.20 -74.24 24.45
C GLU A 4 -80.93 -72.84 23.87
N GLU A 5 -80.56 -71.92 24.74
CA GLU A 5 -80.38 -70.49 24.47
C GLU A 5 -78.93 -70.16 24.07
N PRO A 6 -78.67 -69.10 23.28
CA PRO A 6 -77.33 -68.77 22.82
C PRO A 6 -76.54 -67.86 23.78
N GLU A 7 -75.29 -68.26 24.11
CA GLU A 7 -74.36 -67.46 24.92
C GLU A 7 -73.91 -66.15 24.25
N THR A 8 -73.95 -65.02 24.98
CA THR A 8 -73.47 -63.72 24.51
C THR A 8 -71.97 -63.54 24.77
N ARG A 9 -71.14 -63.47 23.71
CA ARG A 9 -69.70 -63.22 23.82
C ARG A 9 -69.38 -61.74 24.10
N VAL A 10 -68.73 -61.46 25.24
CA VAL A 10 -68.23 -60.13 25.63
C VAL A 10 -67.01 -59.73 24.79
N ARG A 11 -67.00 -58.52 24.25
CA ARG A 11 -65.85 -57.97 23.48
C ARG A 11 -64.76 -57.43 24.43
N PRO A 12 -63.46 -57.66 24.13
CA PRO A 12 -62.37 -57.09 24.94
C PRO A 12 -62.27 -55.58 24.75
N ARG A 13 -62.05 -54.84 25.85
CA ARG A 13 -61.83 -53.39 25.83
C ARG A 13 -60.40 -53.07 25.34
N LEU A 14 -60.25 -52.14 24.41
CA LEU A 14 -58.94 -51.60 24.05
C LEU A 14 -58.34 -50.84 25.25
N ALA A 15 -57.05 -51.04 25.49
CA ALA A 15 -56.30 -50.27 26.49
C ALA A 15 -56.12 -48.81 26.02
N PRO A 16 -56.09 -47.82 26.93
CA PRO A 16 -55.91 -46.43 26.57
C PRO A 16 -54.49 -46.14 26.04
N PRO A 17 -54.34 -45.19 25.09
CA PRO A 17 -53.02 -44.82 24.57
C PRO A 17 -52.16 -44.20 25.67
N THR A 18 -50.97 -44.75 25.90
CA THR A 18 -50.03 -44.20 26.88
C THR A 18 -49.52 -42.84 26.41
N ARG A 19 -49.40 -41.88 27.35
CA ARG A 19 -49.01 -40.47 27.08
C ARG A 19 -47.53 -40.28 26.70
N ARG A 20 -46.94 -41.17 25.90
CA ARG A 20 -45.67 -40.91 25.20
C ARG A 20 -46.01 -40.24 23.86
N GLY A 21 -46.33 -38.95 23.93
CA GLY A 21 -46.77 -38.16 22.78
C GLY A 21 -45.73 -38.10 21.65
N MET A 22 -46.16 -37.63 20.48
CA MET A 22 -45.35 -37.57 19.25
C MET A 22 -43.96 -36.94 19.46
N PHE A 23 -43.84 -35.98 20.39
CA PHE A 23 -42.56 -35.38 20.83
C PHE A 23 -41.50 -36.41 21.27
N GLY A 24 -41.90 -37.49 21.95
CA GLY A 24 -40.98 -38.56 22.33
C GLY A 24 -40.49 -39.39 21.14
N LEU A 25 -41.33 -39.53 20.10
CA LEU A 25 -40.93 -40.14 18.83
C LEU A 25 -40.01 -39.21 18.05
N LEU A 26 -40.32 -37.91 17.95
CA LEU A 26 -39.45 -36.90 17.34
C LEU A 26 -38.08 -36.82 18.02
N MET A 27 -38.02 -36.83 19.36
CA MET A 27 -36.76 -36.86 20.12
C MET A 27 -36.00 -38.17 19.92
N GLY A 28 -36.71 -39.29 19.77
CA GLY A 28 -36.12 -40.59 19.42
C GLY A 28 -35.51 -40.60 18.01
N THR A 29 -36.23 -40.06 17.02
CA THR A 29 -35.74 -39.92 15.64
C THR A 29 -34.63 -38.88 15.52
N LEU A 30 -34.68 -37.78 16.29
CA LEU A 30 -33.62 -36.77 16.34
C LEU A 30 -32.32 -37.36 16.88
N LYS A 31 -32.39 -38.07 18.03
CA LYS A 31 -31.22 -38.77 18.60
C LYS A 31 -30.73 -39.94 17.75
N LYS A 32 -31.61 -40.56 16.95
CA LYS A 32 -31.22 -41.58 15.97
C LYS A 32 -30.51 -40.94 14.78
N ALA A 33 -31.03 -39.84 14.24
CA ALA A 33 -30.41 -39.08 13.14
C ALA A 33 -29.05 -38.51 13.57
N GLU A 34 -28.95 -37.93 14.78
CA GLU A 34 -27.70 -37.44 15.37
C GLU A 34 -26.68 -38.58 15.53
N ARG A 35 -27.11 -39.77 15.98
CA ARG A 35 -26.23 -40.93 16.10
C ARG A 35 -25.77 -41.47 14.75
N GLU A 36 -26.69 -41.59 13.79
CA GLU A 36 -26.40 -42.06 12.43
C GLU A 36 -25.49 -41.08 11.69
N ASP A 37 -25.70 -39.77 11.84
CA ASP A 37 -24.81 -38.73 11.32
C ASP A 37 -23.45 -38.76 12.01
N LYS A 38 -23.40 -38.96 13.33
CA LYS A 38 -22.14 -39.16 14.07
C LYS A 38 -21.40 -40.41 13.64
N GLU A 39 -22.08 -41.51 13.30
CA GLU A 39 -21.47 -42.74 12.75
C GLU A 39 -20.97 -42.54 11.31
N ARG A 40 -21.73 -41.83 10.47
CA ARG A 40 -21.30 -41.40 9.12
C ARG A 40 -20.08 -40.48 9.17
N ASN A 41 -20.06 -39.50 10.08
CA ASN A 41 -18.94 -38.57 10.27
C ASN A 41 -17.74 -39.21 11.00
N ALA A 42 -17.97 -40.22 11.85
CA ALA A 42 -16.92 -41.01 12.46
C ALA A 42 -16.29 -42.04 11.50
N SER A 43 -16.88 -42.28 10.34
CA SER A 43 -16.32 -43.16 9.31
C SER A 43 -14.97 -42.62 8.83
N ASP A 44 -13.99 -43.50 8.61
CA ASP A 44 -12.63 -43.06 8.25
C ASP A 44 -12.56 -42.31 6.91
N ALA A 45 -13.50 -42.55 6.01
CA ALA A 45 -13.67 -41.76 4.79
C ALA A 45 -14.09 -40.30 5.08
N ALA A 46 -15.03 -40.08 6.01
CA ALA A 46 -15.45 -38.74 6.41
C ALA A 46 -14.34 -38.00 7.17
N LYS A 47 -13.65 -38.67 8.10
CA LYS A 47 -12.45 -38.12 8.76
C LYS A 47 -11.34 -37.76 7.76
N LYS A 48 -11.14 -38.56 6.70
CA LYS A 48 -10.18 -38.24 5.62
C LYS A 48 -10.63 -37.01 4.82
N ARG A 49 -11.93 -36.89 4.49
CA ARG A 49 -12.50 -35.69 3.83
C ARG A 49 -12.31 -34.45 4.69
N MET A 50 -12.73 -34.46 5.96
CA MET A 50 -12.54 -33.33 6.88
C MET A 50 -11.07 -32.93 7.04
N LYS A 51 -10.14 -33.90 7.10
CA LYS A 51 -8.68 -33.60 7.17
C LYS A 51 -8.14 -33.00 5.86
N LEU A 52 -8.69 -33.36 4.71
CA LEU A 52 -8.32 -32.77 3.41
C LEU A 52 -8.91 -31.38 3.25
N GLU A 53 -10.17 -31.19 3.62
CA GLU A 53 -10.88 -29.91 3.61
C GLU A 53 -10.22 -28.90 4.55
N ALA A 54 -9.93 -29.28 5.80
CA ALA A 54 -9.20 -28.42 6.74
C ALA A 54 -7.80 -28.06 6.22
N ARG A 55 -7.09 -29.00 5.57
CA ARG A 55 -5.80 -28.69 4.91
C ARG A 55 -5.99 -27.68 3.78
N LEU A 56 -7.01 -27.87 2.94
CA LEU A 56 -7.30 -27.01 1.80
C LEU A 56 -7.71 -25.60 2.25
N GLN A 57 -8.49 -25.47 3.33
CA GLN A 57 -8.77 -24.19 3.99
C GLN A 57 -7.50 -23.53 4.54
N THR A 58 -6.61 -24.27 5.20
CA THR A 58 -5.34 -23.67 5.68
C THR A 58 -4.40 -23.25 4.56
N THR A 59 -4.41 -23.92 3.40
CA THR A 59 -3.56 -23.52 2.25
C THR A 59 -4.17 -22.37 1.47
N THR A 60 -5.50 -22.27 1.34
CA THR A 60 -6.14 -21.11 0.72
C THR A 60 -5.97 -19.86 1.57
N VAL A 61 -6.18 -19.93 2.89
CA VAL A 61 -5.95 -18.78 3.80
C VAL A 61 -4.50 -18.27 3.71
N ARG A 62 -3.50 -19.17 3.74
CA ARG A 62 -2.08 -18.78 3.57
C ARG A 62 -1.81 -18.12 2.22
N LYS A 63 -2.32 -18.66 1.11
CA LYS A 63 -2.20 -18.03 -0.21
C LYS A 63 -2.83 -16.63 -0.25
N ALA A 64 -3.95 -16.42 0.43
CA ALA A 64 -4.56 -15.10 0.57
C ALA A 64 -3.70 -14.13 1.38
N GLU A 65 -3.18 -14.57 2.54
CA GLU A 65 -2.29 -13.75 3.36
C GLU A 65 -1.00 -13.37 2.62
N ASP A 66 -0.40 -14.31 1.89
CA ASP A 66 0.81 -14.07 1.11
C ASP A 66 0.52 -13.15 -0.09
N ALA A 67 -0.61 -13.31 -0.78
CA ALA A 67 -1.04 -12.36 -1.82
C ALA A 67 -1.33 -10.95 -1.25
N ARG A 68 -1.85 -10.82 -0.02
CA ARG A 68 -2.01 -9.52 0.64
C ARG A 68 -0.66 -8.88 0.97
N LYS A 69 0.33 -9.66 1.41
CA LYS A 69 1.72 -9.19 1.63
C LYS A 69 2.38 -8.78 0.32
N ASP A 70 2.22 -9.56 -0.75
CA ASP A 70 2.75 -9.25 -2.08
C ASP A 70 2.12 -7.98 -2.67
N LYS A 71 0.80 -7.75 -2.46
CA LYS A 71 0.13 -6.48 -2.81
C LYS A 71 0.73 -5.29 -2.04
N LEU A 72 0.85 -5.40 -0.72
CA LEU A 72 1.38 -4.32 0.12
C LEU A 72 2.85 -4.00 -0.20
N THR A 73 3.67 -5.01 -0.44
CA THR A 73 5.08 -4.82 -0.83
C THR A 73 5.24 -4.26 -2.24
N ALA A 74 4.36 -4.62 -3.18
CA ALA A 74 4.32 -3.99 -4.50
C ALA A 74 4.00 -2.49 -4.41
N ASN A 75 2.93 -2.11 -3.69
CA ASN A 75 2.55 -0.72 -3.48
C ASN A 75 3.69 0.09 -2.81
N ARG A 76 4.27 -0.46 -1.72
CA ARG A 76 5.38 0.21 -1.01
C ARG A 76 6.62 0.40 -1.89
N LYS A 77 6.97 -0.57 -2.74
CA LYS A 77 8.08 -0.44 -3.70
C LYS A 77 7.79 0.65 -4.73
N GLU A 78 6.55 0.72 -5.23
CA GLU A 78 6.12 1.71 -6.21
C GLU A 78 6.15 3.15 -5.63
N GLU A 79 5.66 3.33 -4.41
CA GLU A 79 5.76 4.60 -3.66
C GLU A 79 7.22 5.02 -3.43
N GLU A 80 8.11 4.09 -3.04
CA GLU A 80 9.54 4.38 -2.88
C GLU A 80 10.17 4.79 -4.22
N LEU A 81 9.88 4.08 -5.32
CA LEU A 81 10.39 4.45 -6.65
C LEU A 81 9.91 5.84 -7.10
N GLN A 82 8.66 6.21 -6.82
CA GLN A 82 8.13 7.54 -7.11
C GLN A 82 8.82 8.63 -6.26
N LEU A 83 9.02 8.38 -4.97
CA LEU A 83 9.74 9.29 -4.08
C LEU A 83 11.20 9.48 -4.55
N ARG A 84 11.91 8.40 -4.86
CA ARG A 84 13.28 8.45 -5.40
C ARG A 84 13.35 9.23 -6.72
N ASP A 85 12.41 9.01 -7.63
CA ASP A 85 12.33 9.74 -8.91
C ASP A 85 12.22 11.25 -8.69
N SER A 86 11.34 11.69 -7.76
CA SER A 86 11.20 13.10 -7.41
C SER A 86 12.48 13.72 -6.83
N VAL A 87 13.17 12.99 -5.93
CA VAL A 87 14.41 13.45 -5.30
C VAL A 87 15.53 13.58 -6.33
N ILE A 88 15.70 12.60 -7.23
CA ILE A 88 16.81 12.60 -8.17
C ILE A 88 16.56 13.58 -9.32
N LYS A 89 15.30 13.75 -9.77
CA LYS A 89 14.92 14.86 -10.66
C LYS A 89 15.22 16.22 -10.03
N TYR A 90 14.92 16.40 -8.74
CA TYR A 90 15.27 17.62 -8.01
C TYR A 90 16.80 17.82 -7.94
N ARG A 91 17.58 16.78 -7.60
CA ARG A 91 19.05 16.87 -7.57
C ARG A 91 19.64 17.25 -8.94
N ARG A 92 19.26 16.53 -10.00
CA ARG A 92 19.73 16.73 -11.37
C ARG A 92 19.40 18.12 -11.93
N SER A 93 18.27 18.72 -11.53
CA SER A 93 17.90 20.08 -11.97
C SER A 93 18.47 21.18 -11.08
N ARG A 94 18.47 21.00 -9.74
CA ARG A 94 18.81 22.05 -8.77
C ARG A 94 20.31 22.15 -8.48
N LEU A 95 21.01 21.02 -8.30
CA LEU A 95 22.40 21.03 -7.83
C LEU A 95 23.37 21.62 -8.86
N PRO A 96 23.27 21.34 -10.18
CA PRO A 96 24.11 22.01 -11.18
C PRO A 96 23.90 23.53 -11.24
N ILE A 97 22.70 24.03 -10.88
CA ILE A 97 22.44 25.47 -10.78
C ILE A 97 23.14 26.06 -9.54
N LEU A 98 23.08 25.36 -8.41
CA LEU A 98 23.74 25.79 -7.16
C LEU A 98 25.27 25.68 -7.22
N ALA A 99 25.81 24.76 -8.02
CA ALA A 99 27.25 24.63 -8.30
C ALA A 99 27.87 25.86 -8.97
N ASN A 100 27.06 26.80 -9.48
CA ASN A 100 27.54 28.07 -10.03
C ASN A 100 27.99 29.08 -8.95
N PHE A 101 27.65 28.84 -7.68
CA PHE A 101 27.87 29.76 -6.56
C PHE A 101 28.95 29.24 -5.60
N LEU A 102 29.59 30.16 -4.88
CA LEU A 102 30.44 29.87 -3.73
C LEU A 102 29.56 29.76 -2.47
N LEU A 103 30.00 28.93 -1.53
CA LEU A 103 29.43 28.80 -0.19
C LEU A 103 30.37 29.39 0.85
N THR A 104 29.82 29.96 1.92
CA THR A 104 30.61 30.44 3.06
C THR A 104 31.32 29.31 3.85
N SER A 105 31.01 28.05 3.53
CA SER A 105 31.68 26.85 4.04
C SER A 105 32.77 26.30 3.11
N ASP A 106 33.02 26.93 1.97
CA ASP A 106 34.01 26.45 0.99
C ASP A 106 35.44 26.80 1.40
N VAL A 107 36.33 25.81 1.27
CA VAL A 107 37.77 26.00 1.36
C VAL A 107 38.31 26.13 -0.06
N VAL A 108 38.47 27.37 -0.53
CA VAL A 108 39.08 27.67 -1.84
C VAL A 108 40.59 27.86 -1.63
N PRO A 109 41.47 27.04 -2.24
CA PRO A 109 42.91 27.26 -2.19
C PRO A 109 43.27 28.66 -2.73
N GLN A 110 44.07 29.41 -1.97
CA GLN A 110 44.58 30.72 -2.39
C GLN A 110 45.83 30.57 -3.26
N ASP A 111 46.69 29.61 -2.89
CA ASP A 111 47.92 29.31 -3.59
C ASP A 111 47.64 28.45 -4.82
N GLN A 112 48.08 28.91 -6.00
CA GLN A 112 47.92 28.21 -7.28
C GLN A 112 48.98 27.10 -7.44
N ASP A 113 49.08 26.20 -6.46
CA ASP A 113 49.76 24.92 -6.69
C ASP A 113 48.89 24.12 -7.68
N GLU A 114 49.27 24.12 -8.97
CA GLU A 114 48.47 23.52 -10.07
C GLU A 114 48.13 22.02 -9.83
N ASP A 115 48.90 21.35 -8.97
CA ASP A 115 48.72 19.95 -8.58
C ASP A 115 47.58 19.72 -7.56
N GLN A 116 47.07 20.76 -6.87
CA GLN A 116 46.01 20.63 -5.86
C GLN A 116 44.60 20.67 -6.47
N ILE A 117 44.20 19.57 -7.11
CA ILE A 117 42.81 19.37 -7.59
C ILE A 117 41.84 19.49 -6.38
N PRO A 118 40.84 20.40 -6.42
CA PRO A 118 39.90 20.55 -5.31
C PRO A 118 39.07 19.27 -5.15
N SER A 119 39.24 18.61 -4.02
CA SER A 119 38.53 17.37 -3.70
C SER A 119 37.10 17.64 -3.23
N PHE A 120 36.12 17.08 -3.94
CA PHE A 120 34.70 17.15 -3.59
C PHE A 120 34.20 15.78 -3.11
N PRO A 121 34.48 15.37 -1.85
CA PRO A 121 34.27 14.00 -1.38
C PRO A 121 32.81 13.52 -1.42
N ASN A 122 31.84 14.44 -1.57
CA ASN A 122 30.47 14.11 -1.92
C ASN A 122 29.81 15.29 -2.67
N ALA A 123 30.01 15.37 -3.98
CA ALA A 123 29.55 16.48 -4.82
C ALA A 123 28.02 16.71 -4.78
N LEU A 124 27.23 15.67 -4.47
CA LEU A 124 25.76 15.77 -4.38
C LEU A 124 25.26 16.02 -2.95
N SER A 125 26.15 16.13 -1.96
CA SER A 125 25.76 16.43 -0.58
C SER A 125 25.29 17.88 -0.43
N ASN A 126 24.27 18.07 0.41
CA ASN A 126 23.88 19.41 0.83
C ASN A 126 25.00 20.02 1.71
N PRO A 127 25.17 21.36 1.72
CA PRO A 127 26.11 22.02 2.62
C PRO A 127 25.92 21.59 4.09
N PRO A 128 26.99 21.57 4.90
CA PRO A 128 26.89 21.22 6.31
C PRO A 128 25.95 22.18 7.04
N ARG A 129 25.11 21.63 7.93
CA ARG A 129 24.21 22.43 8.78
C ARG A 129 25.02 23.16 9.85
N SER A 130 25.34 24.42 9.60
CA SER A 130 25.98 25.34 10.55
C SER A 130 25.00 26.37 11.11
N HIS A 131 25.40 27.02 12.21
CA HIS A 131 24.76 28.22 12.74
C HIS A 131 25.81 29.35 12.78
N PRO A 132 25.70 30.41 11.96
CA PRO A 132 24.65 30.67 10.97
C PRO A 132 24.63 29.66 9.80
N PRO A 133 23.49 29.49 9.10
CA PRO A 133 23.41 28.66 7.90
C PRO A 133 24.39 29.16 6.82
N PRO A 134 24.98 28.26 6.01
CA PRO A 134 25.88 28.66 4.95
C PRO A 134 25.11 29.40 3.84
N LEU A 135 25.71 30.47 3.33
CA LEU A 135 25.10 31.30 2.29
C LEU A 135 25.72 30.99 0.92
N TYR A 136 24.86 30.88 -0.10
CA TYR A 136 25.29 30.87 -1.49
C TYR A 136 25.51 32.31 -1.96
N TYR A 137 26.69 32.61 -2.48
CA TYR A 137 27.02 33.94 -3.01
C TYR A 137 27.86 33.83 -4.29
N LEU A 138 27.85 34.90 -5.09
CA LEU A 138 28.69 35.03 -6.27
C LEU A 138 29.29 36.45 -6.26
N PRO A 139 30.60 36.60 -6.01
CA PRO A 139 31.28 37.89 -6.13
C PRO A 139 31.14 38.47 -7.54
N THR A 140 31.09 39.81 -7.64
CA THR A 140 31.01 40.52 -8.94
C THR A 140 32.30 40.45 -9.74
N VAL A 141 33.44 40.24 -9.06
CA VAL A 141 34.76 39.97 -9.65
C VAL A 141 35.28 38.71 -8.97
N LEU A 142 35.55 37.67 -9.76
CA LEU A 142 36.09 36.41 -9.26
C LEU A 142 37.62 36.42 -9.35
N LEU A 143 38.28 35.72 -8.43
CA LEU A 143 39.70 35.40 -8.55
C LEU A 143 39.88 34.18 -9.46
N PRO A 144 41.00 34.03 -10.19
CA PRO A 144 41.24 32.85 -11.04
C PRO A 144 41.12 31.51 -10.29
N SER A 145 41.54 31.46 -9.02
CA SER A 145 41.35 30.26 -8.17
C SER A 145 39.88 29.97 -7.86
N GLN A 146 39.03 30.99 -7.73
CA GLN A 146 37.58 30.84 -7.56
C GLN A 146 36.92 30.37 -8.85
N GLU A 147 37.35 30.89 -10.02
CA GLU A 147 36.84 30.44 -11.33
C GLU A 147 37.21 28.97 -11.62
N ALA A 148 38.45 28.58 -11.32
CA ALA A 148 38.91 27.19 -11.42
C ALA A 148 38.13 26.27 -10.45
N PHE A 149 37.92 26.71 -9.20
CA PHE A 149 37.15 25.95 -8.21
C PHE A 149 35.67 25.79 -8.60
N ILE A 150 35.03 26.85 -9.08
CA ILE A 150 33.64 26.82 -9.57
C ILE A 150 33.51 25.94 -10.82
N SER A 151 34.46 26.01 -11.77
CA SER A 151 34.39 25.19 -12.98
C SER A 151 34.60 23.69 -12.68
N ALA A 152 35.60 23.35 -11.84
CA ALA A 152 35.82 21.97 -11.37
C ALA A 152 34.63 21.42 -10.55
N ARG A 153 33.98 22.27 -9.75
CA ARG A 153 32.73 21.91 -9.07
C ARG A 153 31.58 21.67 -10.05
N ARG A 154 31.39 22.53 -11.06
CA ARG A 154 30.31 22.41 -12.04
C ARG A 154 30.40 21.09 -12.80
N THR A 155 31.59 20.70 -13.25
CA THR A 155 31.79 19.39 -13.90
C THR A 155 31.54 18.26 -12.90
N ALA A 156 32.21 18.25 -11.74
CA ALA A 156 32.03 17.19 -10.74
C ALA A 156 30.57 16.99 -10.29
N VAL A 157 29.80 18.08 -10.07
CA VAL A 157 28.38 18.02 -9.69
C VAL A 157 27.51 17.56 -10.85
N LYS A 158 27.79 18.00 -12.08
CA LYS A 158 27.04 17.57 -13.28
C LYS A 158 27.27 16.08 -13.55
N ASP A 159 28.52 15.64 -13.57
CA ASP A 159 28.91 14.26 -13.84
C ASP A 159 28.37 13.32 -12.73
N ALA A 160 28.41 13.75 -11.47
CA ALA A 160 27.80 13.02 -10.36
C ALA A 160 26.27 12.93 -10.49
N ALA A 161 25.59 14.00 -10.92
CA ALA A 161 24.14 14.02 -11.09
C ALA A 161 23.68 13.18 -12.31
N GLU A 162 24.48 13.14 -13.38
CA GLU A 162 24.21 12.31 -14.56
C GLU A 162 24.47 10.83 -14.27
N THR A 163 25.51 10.49 -13.50
CA THR A 163 25.75 9.11 -13.05
C THR A 163 24.72 8.62 -12.04
N GLU A 164 24.31 9.46 -11.06
CA GLU A 164 23.18 9.14 -10.16
C GLU A 164 21.89 8.88 -10.96
N TRP A 165 21.61 9.70 -11.97
CA TRP A 165 20.45 9.52 -12.86
C TRP A 165 20.49 8.22 -13.66
N GLN A 166 21.65 7.85 -14.22
CA GLN A 166 21.82 6.60 -14.98
C GLN A 166 21.64 5.37 -14.09
N LEU A 167 22.26 5.36 -12.90
CA LEU A 167 22.12 4.27 -11.92
C LEU A 167 20.66 4.12 -11.47
N PHE A 168 19.99 5.23 -11.16
CA PHE A 168 18.58 5.19 -10.79
C PHE A 168 17.66 4.76 -11.95
N HIS A 169 17.99 5.10 -13.19
CA HIS A 169 17.19 4.64 -14.33
C HIS A 169 17.24 3.10 -14.47
N ALA A 170 18.41 2.49 -14.21
CA ALA A 170 18.54 1.03 -14.14
C ALA A 170 17.81 0.43 -12.94
N GLU A 171 17.98 1.01 -11.74
CA GLU A 171 17.26 0.60 -10.51
C GLU A 171 15.74 0.69 -10.70
N ARG A 172 15.24 1.73 -11.35
CA ARG A 172 13.82 1.94 -11.66
C ARG A 172 13.30 0.92 -12.65
N ALA A 173 14.05 0.58 -13.70
CA ALA A 173 13.66 -0.46 -14.65
C ALA A 173 13.47 -1.81 -13.93
N GLN A 174 14.47 -2.22 -13.14
CA GLN A 174 14.40 -3.42 -12.31
C GLN A 174 13.26 -3.36 -11.27
N GLY A 175 13.08 -2.22 -10.60
CA GLY A 175 12.02 -2.02 -9.62
C GLY A 175 10.61 -2.11 -10.21
N ILE A 176 10.42 -1.64 -11.44
CA ILE A 176 9.16 -1.79 -12.19
C ILE A 176 8.91 -3.26 -12.56
N GLU A 177 9.95 -4.00 -12.95
CA GLU A 177 9.84 -5.45 -13.20
C GLU A 177 9.49 -6.22 -11.92
N ASP A 178 10.15 -5.92 -10.81
CA ASP A 178 9.83 -6.45 -9.48
C ASP A 178 8.35 -6.21 -9.12
N VAL A 179 7.86 -4.97 -9.25
CA VAL A 179 6.45 -4.63 -8.99
C VAL A 179 5.49 -5.37 -9.93
N LYS A 180 5.84 -5.50 -11.22
CA LYS A 180 5.06 -6.31 -12.18
C LYS A 180 5.00 -7.78 -11.76
N THR A 181 6.12 -8.40 -11.36
CA THR A 181 6.10 -9.81 -10.94
C THR A 181 5.31 -10.02 -9.65
N LEU A 182 5.35 -9.08 -8.70
CA LEU A 182 4.50 -9.14 -7.50
C LEU A 182 3.01 -9.00 -7.85
N ARG A 183 2.64 -8.03 -8.69
CA ARG A 183 1.24 -7.88 -9.16
C ARG A 183 0.74 -9.12 -9.90
N LEU A 184 1.56 -9.74 -10.76
CA LEU A 184 1.22 -10.99 -11.44
C LEU A 184 1.01 -12.17 -10.46
N LYS A 185 1.83 -12.30 -9.41
CA LYS A 185 1.61 -13.30 -8.34
C LYS A 185 0.30 -13.07 -7.59
N VAL A 186 -0.03 -11.81 -7.29
CA VAL A 186 -1.29 -11.42 -6.64
C VAL A 186 -2.49 -11.76 -7.54
N GLU A 187 -2.41 -11.50 -8.84
CA GLU A 187 -3.43 -11.89 -9.81
C GLU A 187 -3.59 -13.41 -9.93
N GLU A 188 -2.48 -14.15 -10.01
CA GLU A 188 -2.52 -15.62 -10.05
C GLU A 188 -3.15 -16.19 -8.77
N ALA A 189 -2.80 -15.63 -7.60
CA ALA A 189 -3.40 -15.99 -6.33
C ALA A 189 -4.91 -15.70 -6.30
N LYS A 190 -5.34 -14.50 -6.72
CA LYS A 190 -6.77 -14.13 -6.89
C LYS A 190 -7.49 -15.12 -7.81
N LYS A 191 -6.97 -15.37 -9.01
CA LYS A 191 -7.51 -16.31 -10.01
C LYS A 191 -7.60 -17.75 -9.44
N SER A 192 -6.65 -18.15 -8.61
CA SER A 192 -6.64 -19.48 -7.97
C SER A 192 -7.63 -19.64 -6.81
N GLN A 193 -8.20 -18.56 -6.29
CA GLN A 193 -9.18 -18.59 -5.19
C GLN A 193 -10.63 -18.53 -5.66
N GLY A 194 -10.89 -17.92 -6.83
CA GLY A 194 -12.25 -17.60 -7.28
C GLY A 194 -12.76 -16.34 -6.58
N GLU A 195 -13.15 -15.34 -7.38
CA GLU A 195 -13.53 -14.01 -6.91
C GLU A 195 -14.87 -13.97 -6.15
N PRO A 196 -15.15 -12.90 -5.38
CA PRO A 196 -14.29 -11.76 -5.04
C PRO A 196 -13.80 -11.80 -3.58
N MET A 197 -12.60 -11.26 -3.33
CA MET A 197 -12.32 -10.66 -2.02
C MET A 197 -12.82 -9.23 -2.05
N ASP A 198 -13.60 -8.82 -1.05
CA ASP A 198 -14.09 -7.45 -0.88
C ASP A 198 -12.95 -6.43 -1.00
N GLU A 199 -13.07 -5.47 -1.91
CA GLU A 199 -12.01 -4.48 -2.18
C GLU A 199 -12.07 -3.24 -1.26
N ASP A 200 -13.13 -3.10 -0.45
CA ASP A 200 -13.52 -1.85 0.24
C ASP A 200 -13.34 -1.82 1.78
N ALA A 201 -12.48 -2.66 2.37
CA ALA A 201 -12.33 -2.76 3.83
C ALA A 201 -11.18 -1.95 4.47
N GLU A 202 -10.23 -1.42 3.69
CA GLU A 202 -8.90 -0.99 4.20
C GLU A 202 -8.55 0.51 3.94
N ASP A 203 -9.51 1.38 3.61
CA ASP A 203 -9.29 2.85 3.46
C ASP A 203 -10.13 3.72 4.42
N VAL A 204 -10.43 3.21 5.62
CA VAL A 204 -11.08 3.99 6.71
C VAL A 204 -10.26 3.91 8.01
N GLY A 205 -9.04 3.37 7.95
CA GLY A 205 -8.27 2.89 9.10
C GLY A 205 -7.33 3.88 9.80
N ASN A 206 -7.31 5.18 9.47
CA ASN A 206 -6.36 6.11 10.09
C ASN A 206 -6.94 7.52 10.38
N LYS A 207 -8.02 7.59 11.16
CA LYS A 207 -8.52 8.86 11.70
C LYS A 207 -9.14 8.69 13.10
N ARG A 208 -8.61 9.46 14.06
CA ARG A 208 -9.06 9.65 15.46
C ARG A 208 -8.94 8.47 16.43
N THR A 209 -7.93 8.56 17.30
CA THR A 209 -8.05 8.17 18.72
C THR A 209 -7.50 9.27 19.63
N GLU A 210 -8.07 10.47 19.54
CA GLU A 210 -7.98 11.49 20.60
C GLU A 210 -9.37 12.09 20.80
N ASP A 211 -10.12 11.52 21.74
CA ASP A 211 -10.89 12.25 22.75
C ASP A 211 -11.61 11.26 23.68
N LYS A 212 -11.22 11.24 24.96
CA LYS A 212 -12.17 10.93 26.03
C LYS A 212 -11.85 11.78 27.26
N LYS A 213 -12.80 12.67 27.57
CA LYS A 213 -12.82 13.53 28.76
C LYS A 213 -13.06 12.74 30.04
N GLU A 214 -12.66 13.37 31.14
CA GLU A 214 -13.14 13.31 32.55
C GLU A 214 -11.90 13.46 33.46
N ASP A 215 -11.83 14.28 34.51
CA ASP A 215 -12.48 15.54 34.91
C ASP A 215 -11.54 16.17 35.96
N GLY A 216 -11.49 17.51 36.11
CA GLY A 216 -10.57 18.12 37.09
C GLY A 216 -10.48 19.65 37.06
N GLU A 217 -11.24 20.30 37.93
CA GLU A 217 -11.42 21.75 38.05
C GLU A 217 -10.13 22.55 38.34
N GLY A 218 -10.02 23.78 37.80
CA GLY A 218 -9.04 24.77 38.27
C GLY A 218 -8.84 26.02 37.40
N ARG A 219 -9.40 27.16 37.85
CA ARG A 219 -9.02 28.59 37.60
C ARG A 219 -7.74 28.87 36.77
N THR A 220 -7.65 29.91 35.94
CA THR A 220 -8.08 31.32 36.19
C THR A 220 -8.21 32.15 34.88
N GLU A 221 -8.71 33.39 35.01
CA GLU A 221 -9.01 34.39 33.97
C GLU A 221 -7.79 34.98 33.22
N GLY A 222 -8.02 35.56 32.03
CA GLY A 222 -7.05 36.38 31.26
C GLY A 222 -7.14 36.17 29.74
N ASN A 223 -8.10 36.77 29.05
CA ASN A 223 -7.95 38.05 28.32
C ASN A 223 -6.93 38.02 27.16
N VAL A 224 -7.41 38.05 25.91
CA VAL A 224 -7.22 39.16 24.92
C VAL A 224 -7.93 38.80 23.62
N GLU A 225 -8.72 39.75 23.10
CA GLU A 225 -9.31 39.69 21.77
C GLU A 225 -8.24 39.99 20.69
N THR A 226 -8.14 39.16 19.66
CA THR A 226 -7.51 39.58 18.39
C THR A 226 -8.38 39.16 17.22
N LYS A 227 -9.30 40.03 16.83
CA LYS A 227 -9.91 39.99 15.49
C LYS A 227 -8.85 40.46 14.48
N MET A 228 -8.65 39.71 13.42
CA MET A 228 -8.11 40.25 12.18
C MET A 228 -9.03 39.82 11.04
N ASP A 229 -9.87 40.77 10.62
CA ASP A 229 -10.45 40.76 9.29
C ASP A 229 -9.31 40.83 8.25
N THR A 230 -9.43 40.09 7.16
CA THR A 230 -8.68 40.37 5.93
C THR A 230 -9.53 39.92 4.75
N ASP A 231 -9.64 40.81 3.76
CA ASP A 231 -10.71 40.79 2.77
C ASP A 231 -10.71 39.61 1.79
N GLU A 232 -11.92 39.40 1.27
CA GLU A 232 -12.28 38.72 0.03
C GLU A 232 -11.41 39.17 -1.18
N PRO A 233 -11.30 38.35 -2.24
CA PRO A 233 -12.28 38.57 -3.31
C PRO A 233 -12.86 37.30 -3.96
N GLU A 234 -14.06 37.49 -4.50
CA GLU A 234 -14.87 36.53 -5.27
C GLU A 234 -14.17 36.00 -6.53
N GLY A 235 -14.54 34.79 -7.00
CA GLY A 235 -13.82 34.17 -8.13
C GLY A 235 -14.46 32.97 -8.85
N LYS A 236 -15.79 32.96 -9.06
CA LYS A 236 -16.56 32.13 -10.02
C LYS A 236 -16.41 30.59 -10.01
N LYS A 237 -17.57 29.92 -9.85
CA LYS A 237 -17.84 28.59 -10.41
C LYS A 237 -18.52 28.73 -11.77
N ASP A 238 -18.44 27.63 -12.54
CA ASP A 238 -19.30 27.13 -13.64
C ASP A 238 -18.39 26.60 -14.77
N ASP A 239 -18.58 25.47 -15.45
CA ASP A 239 -19.19 24.13 -15.30
C ASP A 239 -19.34 23.57 -16.74
N SER A 240 -19.29 22.25 -16.96
CA SER A 240 -19.31 21.53 -18.27
C SER A 240 -18.14 21.85 -19.24
N GLY A 241 -17.72 21.07 -20.26
CA GLY A 241 -18.08 19.77 -20.85
C GLY A 241 -17.47 19.70 -22.29
N GLU A 242 -17.17 18.58 -22.96
CA GLU A 242 -17.24 17.13 -22.66
C GLU A 242 -16.35 16.32 -23.65
N LYS A 243 -16.00 15.06 -23.33
CA LYS A 243 -15.55 13.93 -24.21
C LYS A 243 -14.35 14.03 -25.18
N GLU A 244 -13.36 13.18 -24.88
CA GLU A 244 -12.87 12.03 -25.68
C GLU A 244 -13.01 12.01 -27.21
N LYS A 245 -11.88 11.72 -27.90
CA LYS A 245 -11.83 10.69 -28.93
C LYS A 245 -10.42 10.11 -29.15
N GLU A 246 -10.33 8.79 -29.27
CA GLU A 246 -9.10 8.01 -29.52
C GLU A 246 -8.76 7.95 -31.02
N GLU A 247 -7.45 8.03 -31.34
CA GLU A 247 -6.65 7.20 -32.31
C GLU A 247 -7.13 7.01 -33.79
N PRO A 248 -6.33 6.38 -34.71
CA PRO A 248 -4.94 5.89 -34.64
C PRO A 248 -3.99 6.32 -35.81
N MET A 249 -2.72 5.94 -35.67
CA MET A 249 -1.72 5.57 -36.72
C MET A 249 -1.49 6.46 -37.95
N GLN A 250 -0.22 6.89 -38.12
CA GLN A 250 0.52 6.61 -39.36
C GLN A 250 2.03 6.51 -39.10
N ALA A 251 2.69 5.60 -39.82
CA ALA A 251 4.13 5.35 -39.80
C ALA A 251 4.79 5.97 -41.05
N ASP A 252 6.03 5.55 -41.35
CA ASP A 252 6.88 5.99 -42.47
C ASP A 252 7.46 7.40 -42.25
N ASP A 253 8.70 7.74 -42.64
CA ASP A 253 9.87 6.98 -43.10
C ASP A 253 11.08 7.94 -42.94
N ASP A 254 12.29 7.47 -42.65
CA ASP A 254 13.56 8.13 -43.02
C ASP A 254 14.80 7.31 -42.62
N GLU A 255 15.06 6.24 -43.39
CA GLU A 255 16.36 5.57 -43.43
C GLU A 255 17.27 6.31 -44.44
N ALA A 256 18.15 7.20 -43.95
CA ALA A 256 19.00 8.06 -44.78
C ALA A 256 20.51 7.93 -44.47
N VAL A 257 21.06 6.83 -44.98
CA VAL A 257 22.41 6.60 -45.58
C VAL A 257 23.61 7.48 -45.16
N GLU A 258 24.71 6.76 -44.91
CA GLU A 258 26.13 7.14 -44.82
C GLU A 258 26.63 8.33 -45.68
N TYR A 259 27.59 9.07 -45.09
CA TYR A 259 28.82 9.53 -45.77
C TYR A 259 29.99 9.56 -44.77
#